data_AF-A0A7V2HF94-F1
#
_entry.id   AF-A0A7V2HF94-F1
#
_cell.length_a   1.000
_cell.length_b   1.000
_cell.length_c   1.000
_cell.angle_alpha   90.00
_cell.angle_beta   90.00
_cell.angle_gamma   90.00
#
_symmetry.space_group_name_H-M   'P 1'
#
loop_
_entity.id
_entity.type
_entity.pdbx_description
1 polymer ?
#
loop_
_entity_poly.entity_id
_entity_poly.type
_entity_poly.pdbx_seq_one_letter_code
_entity_poly.pdbx_strand_id
1 'polypeptide(L)'
;MSQSRFARGTSGLAALAAVACCAVLTSNPRLRPGLLDQAVLWEEAGDVRRAEAALLEEAGRNRLFHPRWALANFYLRQGRTAEFWRWCRESLRVSRRDMDPVFHLCWRASGDEAEIRAKALPPIGGEQRRAWNKYLEFLLHTNRLDAAAPVANELARFAINDDRPVLLAWCDRAVESGRADKAVSAWNAIGPRAETGALVNAAFSSEPLQRGLDWRVTPPEGVSVIRSGGLRFVFSGHQPESAELLWQPLASQRSFTPAPRARWEGGPMQFEWTAEAGAIRLRYRRRTRGLVTGSYTIERVELAPR
;
A
#
# COMPACT_ATOMS: atom_id res chain seq x y z
N MET A 1 38.78 -38.90 -15.28
CA MET A 1 39.82 -37.84 -15.24
C MET A 1 39.26 -36.63 -15.96
N SER A 2 39.24 -35.37 -15.50
CA SER A 2 39.72 -34.69 -14.30
C SER A 2 39.11 -33.29 -14.34
N GLN A 3 38.04 -32.99 -13.60
CA GLN A 3 37.50 -31.61 -13.44
C GLN A 3 36.91 -31.30 -12.05
N SER A 4 37.11 -32.17 -11.04
CA SER A 4 36.51 -31.98 -9.70
C SER A 4 37.48 -31.47 -8.62
N ARG A 5 38.71 -31.04 -8.98
CA ARG A 5 39.74 -30.66 -7.99
C ARG A 5 40.01 -29.15 -7.83
N PHE A 6 39.50 -28.27 -8.69
CA PHE A 6 39.83 -26.84 -8.63
C PHE A 6 38.83 -25.93 -7.87
N ALA A 7 37.60 -26.38 -7.60
CA ALA A 7 36.60 -25.57 -6.88
C ALA A 7 36.69 -25.64 -5.33
N ARG A 8 37.50 -26.56 -4.77
CA ARG A 8 37.72 -26.66 -3.30
C ARG A 8 38.95 -25.88 -2.81
N GLY A 9 39.81 -25.40 -3.70
CA GLY A 9 41.05 -24.72 -3.33
C GLY A 9 40.87 -23.23 -3.02
N THR A 10 39.92 -22.57 -3.68
CA THR A 10 39.66 -21.12 -3.53
C THR A 10 38.86 -20.78 -2.28
N SER A 11 37.95 -21.66 -1.84
CA SER A 11 37.18 -21.51 -0.60
C SER A 11 38.04 -21.66 0.66
N GLY A 12 39.05 -22.54 0.65
CA GLY A 12 39.98 -22.71 1.76
C GLY A 12 40.93 -21.52 1.95
N LEU A 13 41.38 -20.90 0.86
CA LEU A 13 42.26 -19.72 0.90
C LEU A 13 41.51 -18.45 1.33
N ALA A 14 40.25 -18.28 0.91
CA ALA A 14 39.39 -17.19 1.39
C ALA A 14 39.06 -17.32 2.89
N ALA A 15 38.76 -18.54 3.36
CA ALA A 15 38.53 -18.80 4.78
C ALA A 15 39.81 -18.58 5.62
N LEU A 16 40.98 -19.00 5.14
CA LEU A 16 42.26 -18.74 5.81
C LEU A 16 42.63 -17.25 5.82
N ALA A 17 42.32 -16.51 4.74
CA ALA A 17 42.51 -15.07 4.70
C ALA A 17 41.55 -14.33 5.65
N ALA A 18 40.30 -14.76 5.77
CA ALA A 18 39.34 -14.21 6.73
C ALA A 18 39.76 -14.50 8.18
N VAL A 19 40.25 -15.71 8.48
CA VAL A 19 40.79 -16.07 9.80
C VAL A 19 42.05 -15.25 10.13
N ALA A 20 42.96 -15.08 9.17
CA ALA A 20 44.15 -14.25 9.34
C ALA A 20 43.79 -12.76 9.52
N CYS A 21 42.79 -12.26 8.80
CA CYS A 21 42.29 -10.89 8.95
C CYS A 21 41.66 -10.70 10.35
N CYS A 22 40.85 -11.64 10.83
CA CYS A 22 40.30 -11.62 12.19
C CYS A 22 41.38 -11.62 13.30
N ALA A 23 42.48 -12.34 13.11
CA ALA A 23 43.61 -12.35 14.06
C ALA A 23 44.39 -11.02 14.08
N VAL A 24 44.53 -10.37 12.93
CA VAL A 24 45.18 -9.04 12.81
C VAL A 24 44.28 -7.92 13.33
N LEU A 25 42.96 -8.03 13.18
CA LEU A 25 42.01 -7.00 13.61
C LEU A 25 41.70 -7.08 15.11
N THR A 26 41.81 -8.26 15.74
CA THR A 26 41.68 -8.40 17.21
C THR A 26 42.84 -7.78 17.98
N SER A 27 44.03 -7.69 17.37
CA SER A 27 45.27 -7.16 17.96
C SER A 27 45.42 -5.63 17.87
N ASN A 28 44.58 -4.94 17.08
CA ASN A 28 44.66 -3.48 16.93
C ASN A 28 43.31 -2.79 17.24
N PRO A 29 43.11 -2.24 18.45
CA PRO A 29 41.82 -1.69 18.91
C PRO A 29 41.24 -0.57 18.02
N ARG A 30 42.07 0.11 17.24
CA ARG A 30 41.67 1.19 16.31
C ARG A 30 41.21 0.70 14.93
N LEU A 31 41.52 -0.55 14.57
CA LEU A 31 41.13 -1.18 13.31
C LEU A 31 40.02 -2.23 13.48
N ARG A 32 39.56 -2.47 14.72
CA ARG A 32 38.49 -3.44 14.99
C ARG A 32 37.25 -3.06 14.18
N PRO A 33 36.83 -3.90 13.20
CA PRO A 33 35.54 -3.72 12.56
C PRO A 33 34.45 -3.77 13.63
N GLY A 34 33.32 -3.13 13.38
CA GLY A 34 32.18 -3.25 14.27
C GLY A 34 31.80 -4.73 14.45
N LEU A 35 31.17 -5.08 15.57
CA LEU A 35 30.78 -6.47 15.85
C LEU A 35 29.93 -7.10 14.72
N LEU A 36 29.19 -6.27 13.95
CA LEU A 36 28.46 -6.68 12.75
C LEU A 36 29.37 -7.18 11.63
N ASP A 37 30.46 -6.45 11.33
CA ASP A 37 31.40 -6.82 10.28
C ASP A 37 32.20 -8.07 10.67
N GLN A 38 32.56 -8.18 11.96
CA GLN A 38 33.22 -9.39 12.49
C GLN A 38 32.32 -10.62 12.38
N ALA A 39 31.02 -10.47 12.64
CA ALA A 39 30.08 -11.56 12.51
C ALA A 39 29.94 -12.07 11.06
N VAL A 40 29.97 -11.17 10.07
CA VAL A 40 29.98 -11.55 8.65
C VAL A 40 31.24 -12.35 8.32
N LEU A 41 32.41 -11.88 8.76
CA LEU A 41 33.68 -12.57 8.54
C LEU A 41 33.72 -13.96 9.20
N TRP A 42 33.19 -14.09 10.42
CA TRP A 42 33.12 -15.39 11.09
C TRP A 42 32.12 -16.34 10.42
N GLU A 43 31.01 -15.83 9.90
CA GLU A 43 30.07 -16.63 9.12
C GLU A 43 30.72 -17.13 7.81
N GLU A 44 31.43 -16.26 7.10
CA GLU A 44 32.19 -16.63 5.88
C GLU A 44 33.31 -17.65 6.17
N ALA A 45 33.94 -17.56 7.34
CA ALA A 45 34.92 -18.53 7.81
C ALA A 45 34.29 -19.85 8.33
N GLY A 46 32.95 -19.95 8.37
CA GLY A 46 32.22 -21.11 8.87
C GLY A 46 32.10 -21.20 10.40
N ASP A 47 32.60 -20.21 11.15
CA ASP A 47 32.47 -20.12 12.60
C ASP A 47 31.13 -19.48 13.01
N VAL A 48 30.05 -20.21 12.71
CA VAL A 48 28.66 -19.78 12.94
C VAL A 48 28.40 -19.41 14.41
N ARG A 49 29.05 -20.10 15.37
CA ARG A 49 28.85 -19.84 16.79
C ARG A 49 29.44 -18.49 17.21
N ARG A 50 30.65 -18.16 16.75
CA ARG A 50 31.25 -16.85 17.03
C ARG A 50 30.48 -15.73 16.35
N ALA A 51 30.03 -15.94 15.11
CA ALA A 51 29.18 -14.99 14.40
C ALA A 51 27.90 -14.68 15.20
N GLU A 52 27.18 -15.71 15.64
CA GLU A 52 25.97 -15.53 16.46
C GLU A 52 26.25 -14.80 17.78
N ALA A 53 27.33 -15.16 18.48
CA ALA A 53 27.70 -14.54 19.75
C ALA A 53 27.98 -13.03 19.59
N ALA A 54 28.72 -12.62 18.55
CA ALA A 54 28.96 -11.19 18.28
C ALA A 54 27.68 -10.44 17.96
N LEU A 55 26.80 -11.02 17.14
CA LEU A 55 25.54 -10.38 16.77
C LEU A 55 24.60 -10.23 17.97
N LEU A 56 24.52 -11.23 18.84
CA LEU A 56 23.73 -11.17 20.07
C LEU A 56 24.30 -10.15 21.06
N GLU A 57 25.62 -10.08 21.19
CA GLU A 57 26.30 -9.09 22.01
C GLU A 57 26.00 -7.67 21.52
N GLU A 58 26.13 -7.43 20.21
CA GLU A 58 25.83 -6.13 19.62
C GLU A 58 24.35 -5.76 19.78
N ALA A 59 23.42 -6.69 19.55
CA ALA A 59 22.00 -6.42 19.76
C ALA A 59 21.63 -6.18 21.24
N GLY A 60 22.40 -6.74 22.17
CA GLY A 60 22.29 -6.48 23.61
C GLY A 60 22.76 -5.08 24.00
N ARG A 61 23.88 -4.62 23.42
CA ARG A 61 24.45 -3.28 23.62
C ARG A 61 23.65 -2.19 22.92
N ASN A 62 23.22 -2.47 21.70
CA ASN A 62 22.58 -1.53 20.81
C ASN A 62 21.13 -1.96 20.53
N ARG A 63 20.19 -1.26 21.17
CA ARG A 63 18.75 -1.55 21.06
C ARG A 63 18.08 -1.00 19.80
N LEU A 64 18.87 -0.57 18.82
CA LEU A 64 18.38 -0.03 17.55
C LEU A 64 18.07 -1.13 16.52
N PHE A 65 17.61 -0.68 15.36
CA PHE A 65 17.15 -1.51 14.25
C PHE A 65 18.24 -2.41 13.64
N HIS A 66 19.40 -1.84 13.29
CA HIS A 66 20.42 -2.52 12.48
C HIS A 66 20.90 -3.86 13.07
N PRO A 67 21.25 -3.97 14.37
CA PRO A 67 21.69 -5.24 14.94
C PRO A 67 20.62 -6.33 14.91
N ARG A 68 19.34 -5.97 15.12
CA ARG A 68 18.22 -6.93 15.10
C ARG A 68 17.93 -7.42 13.70
N TRP A 69 17.98 -6.52 12.72
CA TRP A 69 17.82 -6.88 11.31
C TRP A 69 18.97 -7.80 10.85
N ALA A 70 20.21 -7.53 11.28
CA ALA A 70 21.36 -8.38 10.98
C ALA A 70 21.19 -9.80 11.56
N LEU A 71 20.73 -9.91 12.82
CA LEU A 71 20.38 -11.21 13.43
C LEU A 71 19.30 -11.94 12.63
N ALA A 72 18.25 -11.26 12.21
CA ALA A 72 17.22 -11.89 11.37
C ALA A 72 17.82 -12.46 10.07
N ASN A 73 18.64 -11.68 9.37
CA ASN A 73 19.26 -12.13 8.12
C ASN A 73 20.22 -13.31 8.35
N PHE A 74 20.99 -13.29 9.44
CA PHE A 74 21.83 -14.41 9.86
C PHE A 74 20.99 -15.67 10.09
N TYR A 75 19.95 -15.61 10.94
CA TYR A 75 19.12 -16.79 11.22
C TYR A 75 18.39 -17.33 9.99
N LEU A 76 18.01 -16.46 9.05
CA LEU A 76 17.45 -16.90 7.77
C LEU A 76 18.46 -17.70 6.95
N ARG A 77 19.73 -17.28 6.88
CA ARG A 77 20.80 -18.02 6.19
C ARG A 77 21.11 -19.36 6.86
N GLN A 78 21.01 -19.42 8.18
CA GLN A 78 21.24 -20.64 8.96
C GLN A 78 20.03 -21.59 8.99
N GLY A 79 18.90 -21.24 8.34
CA GLY A 79 17.67 -22.05 8.35
C GLY A 79 16.92 -22.07 9.70
N ARG A 80 17.32 -21.21 10.65
CA ARG A 80 16.74 -21.12 12.00
C ARG A 80 15.50 -20.22 11.99
N THR A 81 14.41 -20.82 11.51
CA THR A 81 13.16 -20.10 11.18
C THR A 81 12.49 -19.45 12.39
N ALA A 82 12.51 -20.08 13.57
CA ALA A 82 11.86 -19.54 14.76
C ALA A 82 12.55 -18.24 15.25
N GLU A 83 13.88 -18.26 15.28
CA GLU A 83 14.72 -17.13 15.66
C GLU A 83 14.65 -16.01 14.62
N PHE A 84 14.63 -16.38 13.33
CA PHE A 84 14.40 -15.44 12.24
C PHE A 84 13.16 -14.58 12.48
N TRP A 85 11.99 -15.21 12.67
CA TRP A 85 10.73 -14.49 12.86
C TRP A 85 10.73 -13.64 14.14
N ARG A 86 11.33 -14.15 15.22
CA ARG A 86 11.51 -13.40 16.46
C ARG A 86 12.27 -12.09 16.21
N TRP A 87 13.41 -12.16 15.53
CA TRP A 87 14.25 -10.99 15.29
C TRP A 87 13.68 -10.04 14.23
N CYS A 88 12.92 -10.52 13.25
CA CYS A 88 12.10 -9.67 12.39
C CYS A 88 11.12 -8.82 13.21
N ARG A 89 10.35 -9.45 14.11
CA ARG A 89 9.39 -8.75 14.98
C ARG A 89 10.07 -7.72 15.88
N GLU A 90 11.19 -8.08 16.49
CA GLU A 90 11.96 -7.16 17.32
C GLU A 90 12.51 -5.98 16.52
N SER A 91 12.94 -6.20 15.28
CA SER A 91 13.40 -5.12 14.38
C SER A 91 12.28 -4.12 14.09
N LEU A 92 11.08 -4.61 13.79
CA LEU A 92 9.91 -3.78 13.49
C LEU A 92 9.39 -3.02 14.71
N ARG A 93 9.57 -3.57 15.92
CA ARG A 93 9.19 -2.87 17.17
C ARG A 93 10.01 -1.61 17.43
N VAL A 94 11.28 -1.61 17.03
CA VAL A 94 12.22 -0.50 17.33
C VAL A 94 12.43 0.47 16.16
N SER A 95 12.15 0.05 14.92
CA SER A 95 12.38 0.91 13.76
C SER A 95 11.42 2.11 13.74
N ARG A 96 11.97 3.29 13.44
CA ARG A 96 11.19 4.54 13.29
C ARG A 96 11.16 5.08 11.87
N ARG A 97 12.02 4.56 10.98
CA ARG A 97 12.22 5.07 9.62
C ARG A 97 11.90 3.97 8.60
N ASP A 98 12.94 3.31 8.11
CA ASP A 98 12.86 2.31 7.06
C ASP A 98 12.66 0.92 7.67
N MET A 99 11.66 0.21 7.17
CA MET A 99 11.30 -1.15 7.55
C MET A 99 11.30 -2.09 6.34
N ASP A 100 11.47 -1.56 5.12
CA ASP A 100 11.41 -2.31 3.87
C ASP A 100 12.44 -3.47 3.83
N PRO A 101 13.68 -3.31 4.34
CA PRO A 101 14.63 -4.42 4.40
C PRO A 101 14.12 -5.62 5.22
N VAL A 102 13.32 -5.39 6.26
CA VAL A 102 12.71 -6.49 7.03
C VAL A 102 11.60 -7.14 6.22
N PHE A 103 10.76 -6.35 5.56
CA PHE A 103 9.65 -6.88 4.76
C PHE A 103 10.15 -7.69 3.56
N HIS A 104 11.17 -7.22 2.84
CA HIS A 104 11.83 -7.99 1.79
C HIS A 104 12.37 -9.34 2.32
N LEU A 105 12.97 -9.34 3.50
CA LEU A 105 13.50 -10.55 4.12
C LEU A 105 12.38 -11.54 4.49
N CYS A 106 11.27 -11.05 5.03
CA CYS A 106 10.07 -11.83 5.34
C CYS A 106 9.46 -12.46 4.08
N TRP A 107 9.35 -11.67 3.00
CA TRP A 107 8.85 -12.16 1.71
C TRP A 107 9.79 -13.17 1.05
N ARG A 108 11.11 -13.07 1.26
CA ARG A 108 12.07 -14.09 0.81
C ARG A 108 11.92 -15.41 1.58
N ALA A 109 11.57 -15.34 2.86
CA ALA A 109 11.49 -16.52 3.72
C ALA A 109 10.21 -17.34 3.52
N SER A 110 9.06 -16.68 3.37
CA SER A 110 7.75 -17.34 3.35
C SER A 110 7.01 -17.20 2.02
N GLY A 111 7.06 -16.01 1.41
CA GLY A 111 6.22 -15.72 0.25
C GLY A 111 4.72 -15.61 0.56
N ASP A 112 4.30 -15.77 1.83
CA ASP A 112 2.90 -15.70 2.25
C ASP A 112 2.65 -14.53 3.21
N GLU A 113 1.72 -13.65 2.84
CA GLU A 113 1.31 -12.51 3.68
C GLU A 113 0.77 -12.96 5.03
N ALA A 114 -0.02 -14.04 5.08
CA ALA A 114 -0.69 -14.45 6.30
C ALA A 114 0.33 -14.88 7.36
N GLU A 115 1.36 -15.61 6.95
CA GLU A 115 2.48 -15.97 7.81
C GLU A 115 3.30 -14.74 8.23
N ILE A 116 3.61 -13.83 7.31
CA ILE A 116 4.37 -12.60 7.63
C ILE A 116 3.61 -11.74 8.64
N ARG A 117 2.30 -11.54 8.43
CA ARG A 117 1.45 -10.80 9.37
C ARG A 117 1.36 -11.47 10.73
N ALA A 118 1.22 -12.79 10.77
CA ALA A 118 1.13 -13.54 12.02
C ALA A 118 2.46 -13.60 12.81
N LYS A 119 3.60 -13.70 12.11
CA LYS A 119 4.90 -13.98 12.72
C LYS A 119 5.84 -12.78 12.82
N ALA A 120 5.86 -11.90 11.82
CA ALA A 120 6.76 -10.75 11.79
C ALA A 120 6.11 -9.50 12.41
N LEU A 121 4.86 -9.20 12.09
CA LEU A 121 4.26 -7.96 12.59
C LEU A 121 4.04 -8.01 14.12
N PRO A 122 4.31 -6.91 14.83
CA PRO A 122 3.90 -6.77 16.21
C PRO A 122 2.38 -6.59 16.31
N PRO A 123 1.75 -6.92 17.45
CA PRO A 123 0.34 -6.61 17.69
C PRO A 123 0.06 -5.11 17.47
N ILE A 124 -1.12 -4.81 16.90
CA ILE A 124 -1.49 -3.44 16.59
C ILE A 124 -1.82 -2.66 17.88
N GLY A 125 -1.02 -1.65 18.20
CA GLY A 125 -1.17 -0.85 19.42
C GLY A 125 -0.07 0.21 19.52
N GLY A 126 -0.37 1.33 20.18
CA GLY A 126 0.58 2.41 20.45
C GLY A 126 1.50 2.77 19.26
N GLU A 127 2.80 2.81 19.51
CA GLU A 127 3.83 3.09 18.49
C GLU A 127 3.97 1.98 17.44
N GLN A 128 3.58 0.74 17.77
CA GLN A 128 3.71 -0.42 16.87
C GLN A 128 2.75 -0.34 15.67
N ARG A 129 1.76 0.57 15.69
CA ARG A 129 0.93 0.91 14.52
C ARG A 129 1.76 1.23 13.28
N ARG A 130 2.88 1.92 13.48
CA ARG A 130 3.76 2.36 12.40
C ARG A 130 4.23 1.18 11.55
N ALA A 131 4.47 0.01 12.15
CA ALA A 131 4.87 -1.18 11.40
C ALA A 131 3.78 -1.67 10.45
N TRP A 132 2.51 -1.58 10.84
CA TRP A 132 1.37 -1.93 9.98
C TRP A 132 1.19 -0.92 8.85
N ASN A 133 1.26 0.37 9.17
CA ASN A 133 1.20 1.46 8.20
C ASN A 133 2.30 1.31 7.14
N LYS A 134 3.56 1.12 7.57
CA LYS A 134 4.70 0.91 6.68
C LYS A 134 4.63 -0.39 5.90
N TYR A 135 4.09 -1.46 6.50
CA TYR A 135 3.90 -2.70 5.77
C TYR A 135 2.85 -2.55 4.66
N LEU A 136 1.74 -1.85 4.93
CA LEU A 136 0.76 -1.57 3.89
C LEU A 136 1.38 -0.74 2.76
N GLU A 137 2.11 0.32 3.09
CA GLU A 137 2.84 1.15 2.11
C GLU A 137 3.77 0.30 1.23
N PHE A 138 4.57 -0.58 1.84
CA PHE A 138 5.44 -1.53 1.15
C PHE A 138 4.65 -2.44 0.17
N LEU A 139 3.51 -2.97 0.59
CA LEU A 139 2.68 -3.83 -0.27
C LEU A 139 2.10 -3.07 -1.47
N LEU A 140 1.72 -1.80 -1.28
CA LEU A 140 1.25 -0.95 -2.37
C LEU A 140 2.37 -0.64 -3.37
N HIS A 141 3.56 -0.27 -2.89
CA HIS A 141 4.72 0.02 -3.73
C HIS A 141 5.23 -1.19 -4.50
N THR A 142 5.12 -2.39 -3.91
CA THR A 142 5.51 -3.65 -4.57
C THR A 142 4.37 -4.30 -5.36
N ASN A 143 3.25 -3.60 -5.53
CA ASN A 143 2.06 -4.04 -6.26
C ASN A 143 1.45 -5.38 -5.76
N ARG A 144 1.61 -5.69 -4.48
CA ARG A 144 1.10 -6.91 -3.84
C ARG A 144 -0.31 -6.69 -3.30
N LEU A 145 -1.24 -6.37 -4.19
CA LEU A 145 -2.57 -5.87 -3.81
C LEU A 145 -3.46 -6.91 -3.11
N ASP A 146 -3.33 -8.20 -3.40
CA ASP A 146 -4.09 -9.25 -2.69
C ASP A 146 -3.63 -9.39 -1.22
N ALA A 147 -2.32 -9.25 -1.00
CA ALA A 147 -1.72 -9.19 0.34
C ALA A 147 -2.07 -7.89 1.09
N ALA A 148 -2.27 -6.79 0.37
CA ALA A 148 -2.58 -5.49 0.98
C ALA A 148 -3.97 -5.47 1.64
N ALA A 149 -4.96 -6.18 1.09
CA ALA A 149 -6.33 -6.17 1.60
C ALA A 149 -6.48 -6.59 3.08
N PRO A 150 -5.96 -7.74 3.55
CA PRO A 150 -6.05 -8.12 4.96
C PRO A 150 -5.31 -7.16 5.90
N VAL A 151 -4.18 -6.59 5.46
CA VAL A 151 -3.40 -5.61 6.24
C VAL A 151 -4.16 -4.30 6.38
N ALA A 152 -4.74 -3.80 5.29
CA ALA A 152 -5.54 -2.58 5.28
C ALA A 152 -6.79 -2.73 6.16
N ASN A 153 -7.46 -3.87 6.12
CA ASN A 153 -8.62 -4.15 6.96
C ASN A 153 -8.26 -4.14 8.45
N GLU A 154 -7.15 -4.76 8.84
CA GLU A 154 -6.72 -4.78 10.24
C GLU A 154 -6.28 -3.39 10.71
N LEU A 155 -5.53 -2.65 9.89
CA LEU A 155 -5.14 -1.27 10.19
C LEU A 155 -6.36 -0.35 10.34
N ALA A 156 -7.36 -0.49 9.46
CA ALA A 156 -8.58 0.30 9.46
C ALA A 156 -9.37 0.20 10.78
N ARG A 157 -9.35 -0.96 11.45
CA ARG A 157 -10.06 -1.16 12.73
C ARG A 157 -9.55 -0.28 13.87
N PHE A 158 -8.29 0.16 13.78
CA PHE A 158 -7.63 0.95 14.81
C PHE A 158 -6.97 2.21 14.23
N ALA A 159 -7.47 2.66 13.08
CA ALA A 159 -6.90 3.76 12.31
C ALA A 159 -6.91 5.06 13.12
N ILE A 160 -5.83 5.82 12.96
CA ILE A 160 -5.73 7.20 13.41
C ILE A 160 -5.52 8.12 12.20
N ASN A 161 -5.51 9.43 12.43
CA ASN A 161 -5.32 10.41 11.35
C ASN A 161 -4.04 10.19 10.54
N ASP A 162 -2.96 9.73 11.18
CA ASP A 162 -1.68 9.43 10.52
C ASP A 162 -1.77 8.26 9.52
N ASP A 163 -2.78 7.39 9.64
CA ASP A 163 -3.00 6.28 8.70
C ASP A 163 -3.80 6.69 7.47
N ARG A 164 -4.42 7.87 7.49
CA ARG A 164 -5.26 8.35 6.39
C ARG A 164 -4.56 8.34 5.03
N PRO A 165 -3.30 8.80 4.88
CA PRO A 165 -2.64 8.79 3.57
C PRO A 165 -2.48 7.38 2.97
N VAL A 166 -2.04 6.40 3.77
CA VAL A 166 -1.80 5.02 3.28
C VAL A 166 -3.10 4.27 3.03
N LEU A 167 -4.11 4.46 3.89
CA LEU A 167 -5.43 3.86 3.70
C LEU A 167 -6.14 4.45 2.46
N LEU A 168 -5.97 5.74 2.20
CA LEU A 168 -6.51 6.38 0.98
C LEU A 168 -5.76 5.90 -0.27
N ALA A 169 -4.44 5.73 -0.21
CA ALA A 169 -3.66 5.12 -1.29
C ALA A 169 -4.11 3.69 -1.58
N TRP A 170 -4.39 2.88 -0.54
CA TRP A 170 -5.01 1.56 -0.72
C TRP A 170 -6.35 1.65 -1.43
N CYS A 171 -7.23 2.58 -1.04
CA CYS A 171 -8.53 2.76 -1.69
C CYS A 171 -8.38 3.08 -3.20
N ASP A 172 -7.46 3.98 -3.56
CA ASP A 172 -7.20 4.30 -4.96
C ASP A 172 -6.70 3.08 -5.75
N ARG A 173 -5.69 2.36 -5.23
CA ARG A 173 -5.14 1.17 -5.89
C ARG A 173 -6.17 0.05 -6.02
N ALA A 174 -7.05 -0.11 -5.03
CA ALA A 174 -8.15 -1.07 -5.07
C ALA A 174 -9.16 -0.70 -6.17
N VAL A 175 -9.55 0.57 -6.28
CA VAL A 175 -10.45 1.06 -7.34
C VAL A 175 -9.84 0.89 -8.73
N GLU A 176 -8.59 1.31 -8.92
CA GLU A 176 -7.86 1.19 -10.19
C GLU A 176 -7.73 -0.26 -10.67
N SER A 177 -7.74 -1.23 -9.74
CA SER A 177 -7.68 -2.65 -10.04
C SER A 177 -9.02 -3.37 -10.03
N GLY A 178 -10.15 -2.64 -10.01
CA GLY A 178 -11.49 -3.20 -10.05
C GLY A 178 -11.92 -3.94 -8.77
N ARG A 179 -11.23 -3.69 -7.65
CA ARG A 179 -11.45 -4.31 -6.32
C ARG A 179 -12.01 -3.32 -5.30
N ALA A 180 -12.89 -2.42 -5.73
CA ALA A 180 -13.46 -1.38 -4.88
C ALA A 180 -14.18 -1.94 -3.63
N ASP A 181 -14.74 -3.15 -3.70
CA ASP A 181 -15.35 -3.86 -2.58
C ASP A 181 -14.34 -4.10 -1.43
N LYS A 182 -13.06 -4.33 -1.74
CA LYS A 182 -12.00 -4.56 -0.75
C LYS A 182 -11.57 -3.28 -0.02
N ALA A 183 -11.89 -2.11 -0.55
CA ALA A 183 -11.52 -0.82 0.04
C ALA A 183 -12.53 -0.31 1.08
N VAL A 184 -13.71 -0.91 1.19
CA VAL A 184 -14.82 -0.41 2.03
C VAL A 184 -14.40 -0.22 3.49
N SER A 185 -13.71 -1.21 4.08
CA SER A 185 -13.29 -1.13 5.48
C SER A 185 -12.31 0.03 5.72
N ALA A 186 -11.34 0.19 4.82
CA ALA A 186 -10.38 1.29 4.88
C ALA A 186 -11.05 2.64 4.70
N TRP A 187 -11.94 2.78 3.72
CA TRP A 187 -12.70 4.00 3.48
C TRP A 187 -13.53 4.41 4.69
N ASN A 188 -14.28 3.48 5.28
CA ASN A 188 -15.12 3.73 6.45
C ASN A 188 -14.33 4.17 7.70
N ALA A 189 -13.02 3.89 7.75
CA ALA A 189 -12.15 4.32 8.84
C ALA A 189 -11.63 5.77 8.66
N ILE A 190 -11.59 6.30 7.44
CA ILE A 190 -10.91 7.58 7.13
C ILE A 190 -11.79 8.62 6.42
N GLY A 191 -12.96 8.21 5.94
CA GLY A 191 -13.84 9.00 5.09
C GLY A 191 -15.30 8.94 5.53
N PRO A 192 -16.17 9.71 4.86
CA PRO A 192 -17.61 9.65 5.12
C PRO A 192 -18.14 8.24 4.82
N ARG A 193 -19.00 7.72 5.70
CA ARG A 193 -19.63 6.41 5.50
C ARG A 193 -20.45 6.40 4.20
N ALA A 194 -20.46 5.27 3.50
CA ALA A 194 -21.35 5.06 2.37
C ALA A 194 -22.83 5.10 2.83
N GLU A 195 -23.63 5.98 2.23
CA GLU A 195 -25.03 6.23 2.65
C GLU A 195 -25.97 5.09 2.25
N THR A 196 -25.74 4.48 1.09
CA THR A 196 -26.60 3.43 0.50
C THR A 196 -25.92 2.06 0.48
N GLY A 197 -24.83 1.90 1.25
CA GLY A 197 -23.99 0.70 1.23
C GLY A 197 -23.11 0.53 -0.02
N ALA A 198 -23.31 1.36 -1.05
CA ALA A 198 -22.54 1.32 -2.29
C ALA A 198 -22.10 2.69 -2.82
N LEU A 199 -22.81 3.78 -2.48
CA LEU A 199 -22.42 5.15 -2.82
C LEU A 199 -21.95 5.96 -1.62
N VAL A 200 -20.91 6.74 -1.85
CA VAL A 200 -20.34 7.72 -0.95
C VAL A 200 -20.79 9.12 -1.39
N ASN A 201 -21.11 9.99 -0.44
CA ASN A 201 -21.44 11.40 -0.71
C ASN A 201 -22.50 11.56 -1.82
N ALA A 202 -23.59 10.79 -1.71
CA ALA A 202 -24.61 10.66 -2.77
C ALA A 202 -25.35 11.98 -3.05
N ALA A 203 -25.42 12.87 -2.07
CA ALA A 203 -26.01 14.20 -2.16
C ALA A 203 -24.99 15.34 -2.32
N PHE A 204 -23.71 15.03 -2.53
CA PHE A 204 -22.64 16.02 -2.67
C PHE A 204 -22.56 17.04 -1.51
N SER A 205 -22.93 16.61 -0.31
CA SER A 205 -22.98 17.44 0.90
C SER A 205 -21.58 17.93 1.30
N SER A 206 -20.55 17.13 1.04
CA SER A 206 -19.15 17.53 1.11
C SER A 206 -18.54 17.71 -0.28
N GLU A 207 -17.46 18.48 -0.36
CA GLU A 207 -16.66 18.56 -1.57
C GLU A 207 -16.12 17.16 -1.92
N PRO A 208 -16.32 16.68 -3.16
CA PRO A 208 -15.78 15.39 -3.58
C PRO A 208 -14.26 15.32 -3.40
N LEU A 209 -13.79 14.31 -2.69
CA LEU A 209 -12.37 14.09 -2.41
C LEU A 209 -11.56 13.77 -3.67
N GLN A 210 -12.22 13.40 -4.78
CA GLN A 210 -11.57 12.97 -6.01
C GLN A 210 -10.64 11.77 -5.81
N ARG A 211 -10.87 10.96 -4.77
CA ARG A 211 -10.03 9.83 -4.36
C ARG A 211 -10.84 8.72 -3.70
N GLY A 212 -10.28 7.52 -3.68
CA GLY A 212 -10.86 6.33 -3.08
C GLY A 212 -12.25 6.04 -3.62
N LEU A 213 -13.22 5.89 -2.70
CA LEU A 213 -14.60 5.55 -3.02
C LEU A 213 -15.49 6.77 -3.30
N ASP A 214 -14.94 8.00 -3.27
CA ASP A 214 -15.71 9.22 -3.54
C ASP A 214 -15.76 9.54 -5.05
N TRP A 215 -16.62 10.49 -5.40
CA TRP A 215 -16.81 10.95 -6.77
C TRP A 215 -15.53 11.49 -7.39
N ARG A 216 -15.28 11.09 -8.63
CA ARG A 216 -14.38 11.76 -9.57
C ARG A 216 -15.19 12.69 -10.46
N VAL A 217 -14.78 13.94 -10.54
CA VAL A 217 -15.41 15.00 -11.33
C VAL A 217 -14.37 15.46 -12.34
N THR A 218 -14.62 15.14 -13.61
CA THR A 218 -13.67 15.29 -14.71
C THR A 218 -14.30 16.11 -15.83
N PRO A 219 -14.60 17.40 -15.59
CA PRO A 219 -15.23 18.22 -16.61
C PRO A 219 -14.26 18.39 -17.79
N PRO A 220 -14.71 18.19 -19.04
CA PRO A 220 -13.89 18.50 -20.20
C PRO A 220 -13.75 20.03 -20.37
N GLU A 221 -12.85 20.44 -21.25
CA GLU A 221 -12.79 21.83 -21.70
C GLU A 221 -14.18 22.34 -22.13
N GLY A 222 -14.50 23.59 -21.81
CA GLY A 222 -15.81 24.18 -22.08
C GLY A 222 -16.91 23.80 -21.08
N VAL A 223 -16.60 23.02 -20.04
CA VAL A 223 -17.52 22.73 -18.93
C VAL A 223 -16.93 23.20 -17.61
N SER A 224 -17.68 24.01 -16.85
CA SER A 224 -17.32 24.39 -15.48
C SER A 224 -18.24 23.71 -14.47
N VAL A 225 -17.76 23.55 -13.23
CA VAL A 225 -18.49 22.86 -12.16
C VAL A 225 -18.64 23.78 -10.97
N ILE A 226 -19.87 23.87 -10.44
CA ILE A 226 -20.23 24.71 -9.30
C ILE A 226 -20.96 23.83 -8.28
N ARG A 227 -20.68 24.03 -6.99
CA ARG A 227 -21.44 23.41 -5.89
C ARG A 227 -22.59 24.32 -5.47
N SER A 228 -23.82 23.82 -5.52
CA SER A 228 -25.02 24.58 -5.13
C SER A 228 -26.14 23.61 -4.70
N GLY A 229 -26.08 23.14 -3.46
CA GLY A 229 -27.00 22.09 -2.97
C GLY A 229 -26.89 20.75 -3.74
N GLY A 230 -25.75 20.53 -4.40
CA GLY A 230 -25.52 19.49 -5.40
C GLY A 230 -24.33 19.87 -6.30
N LEU A 231 -24.17 19.17 -7.43
CA LEU A 231 -23.21 19.53 -8.49
C LEU A 231 -23.93 20.14 -9.69
N ARG A 232 -23.50 21.32 -10.13
CA ARG A 232 -23.97 21.98 -11.35
C ARG A 232 -22.84 22.04 -12.38
N PHE A 233 -23.03 21.39 -13.53
CA PHE A 233 -22.18 21.50 -14.70
C PHE A 233 -22.71 22.59 -15.63
N VAL A 234 -21.89 23.58 -15.95
CA VAL A 234 -22.25 24.70 -16.82
C VAL A 234 -21.48 24.58 -18.13
N PHE A 235 -22.20 24.61 -19.25
CA PHE A 235 -21.69 24.36 -20.60
C PHE A 235 -21.53 25.68 -21.35
N SER A 236 -20.33 25.95 -21.86
CA SER A 236 -20.00 27.21 -22.56
C SER A 236 -20.42 27.24 -24.03
N GLY A 237 -20.72 26.08 -24.61
CA GLY A 237 -20.93 25.88 -26.05
C GLY A 237 -19.69 25.35 -26.77
N HIS A 238 -18.50 25.45 -26.16
CA HIS A 238 -17.22 25.02 -26.74
C HIS A 238 -16.77 23.62 -26.29
N GLN A 239 -17.58 22.93 -25.49
CA GLN A 239 -17.31 21.57 -25.04
C GLN A 239 -17.32 20.54 -26.19
N PRO A 240 -16.66 19.38 -26.02
CA PRO A 240 -16.70 18.30 -27.01
C PRO A 240 -18.11 17.73 -27.25
N GLU A 241 -18.27 16.93 -28.31
CA GLU A 241 -19.58 16.35 -28.65
C GLU A 241 -20.07 15.34 -27.63
N SER A 242 -19.16 14.66 -26.94
CA SER A 242 -19.44 13.73 -25.86
C SER A 242 -18.26 13.66 -24.91
N ALA A 243 -18.53 13.61 -23.61
CA ALA A 243 -17.53 13.31 -22.60
C ALA A 243 -18.18 12.74 -21.32
N GLU A 244 -17.35 12.13 -20.48
CA GLU A 244 -17.70 11.79 -19.11
C GLU A 244 -17.55 13.03 -18.22
N LEU A 245 -18.55 13.31 -17.39
CA LEU A 245 -18.58 14.47 -16.49
C LEU A 245 -18.17 14.08 -15.07
N LEU A 246 -18.64 12.93 -14.63
CA LEU A 246 -18.32 12.38 -13.32
C LEU A 246 -18.47 10.86 -13.31
N TRP A 247 -17.79 10.24 -12.36
CA TRP A 247 -17.96 8.83 -12.03
C TRP A 247 -17.66 8.55 -10.56
N GLN A 248 -18.17 7.44 -10.02
CA GLN A 248 -17.80 6.93 -8.70
C GLN A 248 -17.68 5.41 -8.74
N PRO A 249 -16.64 4.81 -8.13
CA PRO A 249 -16.55 3.36 -8.01
C PRO A 249 -17.67 2.82 -7.11
N LEU A 250 -18.27 1.71 -7.52
CA LEU A 250 -19.27 0.99 -6.74
C LEU A 250 -18.56 -0.01 -5.84
N ALA A 251 -18.72 0.19 -4.54
CA ALA A 251 -18.14 -0.69 -3.53
C ALA A 251 -19.01 -1.94 -3.29
N SER A 252 -19.55 -2.52 -4.37
CA SER A 252 -20.47 -3.66 -4.34
C SER A 252 -20.40 -4.45 -5.64
N GLN A 253 -20.56 -5.78 -5.55
CA GLN A 253 -20.68 -6.66 -6.72
C GLN A 253 -22.11 -6.76 -7.25
N ARG A 254 -23.08 -6.12 -6.58
CA ARG A 254 -24.47 -6.13 -7.04
C ARG A 254 -24.65 -5.21 -8.25
N SER A 255 -25.58 -5.58 -9.12
CA SER A 255 -25.98 -4.73 -10.24
C SER A 255 -27.00 -3.69 -9.75
N PHE A 256 -26.82 -2.46 -10.20
CA PHE A 256 -27.71 -1.35 -9.87
C PHE A 256 -28.09 -0.56 -11.12
N THR A 257 -29.19 0.18 -11.03
CA THR A 257 -29.55 1.23 -11.98
C THR A 257 -29.43 2.58 -11.27
N PRO A 258 -28.61 3.51 -11.77
CA PRO A 258 -28.52 4.85 -11.20
C PRO A 258 -29.83 5.62 -11.44
N ALA A 259 -30.37 6.21 -10.38
CA ALA A 259 -31.57 7.04 -10.38
C ALA A 259 -31.21 8.44 -9.86
N PRO A 260 -30.67 9.33 -10.71
CA PRO A 260 -30.28 10.67 -10.30
C PRO A 260 -31.50 11.59 -10.18
N ARG A 261 -31.51 12.40 -9.12
CA ARG A 261 -32.35 13.59 -9.04
C ARG A 261 -31.60 14.74 -9.70
N ALA A 262 -31.84 14.94 -10.99
CA ALA A 262 -31.13 15.92 -11.80
C ALA A 262 -32.04 16.69 -12.75
N ARG A 263 -31.60 17.89 -13.15
CA ARG A 263 -32.31 18.79 -14.07
C ARG A 263 -31.35 19.36 -15.10
N TRP A 264 -31.80 19.37 -16.36
CA TRP A 264 -31.14 20.07 -17.47
C TRP A 264 -31.90 21.35 -17.83
N GLU A 265 -31.18 22.45 -17.97
CA GLU A 265 -31.68 23.74 -18.44
C GLU A 265 -30.79 24.21 -19.59
N GLY A 266 -31.21 24.01 -20.85
CA GLY A 266 -30.44 24.40 -22.02
C GLY A 266 -30.91 23.77 -23.32
N GLY A 267 -30.06 23.85 -24.36
CA GLY A 267 -30.33 23.30 -25.69
C GLY A 267 -30.36 21.76 -25.77
N PRO A 268 -30.38 21.17 -26.98
CA PRO A 268 -30.54 19.72 -27.17
C PRO A 268 -29.28 18.94 -26.75
N MET A 269 -29.25 18.48 -25.50
CA MET A 269 -28.20 17.64 -24.93
C MET A 269 -28.80 16.38 -24.28
N GLN A 270 -28.11 15.26 -24.40
CA GLN A 270 -28.48 14.02 -23.73
C GLN A 270 -27.52 13.73 -22.60
N PHE A 271 -28.07 13.21 -21.50
CA PHE A 271 -27.32 12.76 -20.34
C PHE A 271 -27.64 11.30 -20.10
N GLU A 272 -26.61 10.49 -19.98
CA GLU A 272 -26.70 9.05 -19.79
C GLU A 272 -26.00 8.68 -18.50
N TRP A 273 -26.74 8.01 -17.62
CA TRP A 273 -26.22 7.43 -16.39
C TRP A 273 -26.13 5.92 -16.56
N THR A 274 -24.94 5.39 -16.32
CA THR A 274 -24.66 3.95 -16.42
C THR A 274 -24.08 3.44 -15.11
N ALA A 275 -24.34 2.17 -14.81
CA ALA A 275 -23.64 1.42 -13.78
C ALA A 275 -22.97 0.23 -14.47
N GLU A 276 -21.70 0.39 -14.84
CA GLU A 276 -20.94 -0.57 -15.62
C GLU A 276 -19.53 -0.72 -15.05
N ALA A 277 -18.94 -1.91 -15.20
CA ALA A 277 -17.57 -2.20 -14.76
C ALA A 277 -17.25 -1.79 -13.31
N GLY A 278 -18.21 -1.94 -12.40
CA GLY A 278 -18.04 -1.60 -10.99
C GLY A 278 -17.97 -0.09 -10.71
N ALA A 279 -18.56 0.76 -11.56
CA ALA A 279 -18.66 2.20 -11.33
C ALA A 279 -19.99 2.77 -11.85
N ILE A 280 -20.45 3.86 -11.25
CA ILE A 280 -21.47 4.74 -11.83
C ILE A 280 -20.78 5.82 -12.65
N ARG A 281 -21.30 6.11 -13.84
CA ARG A 281 -20.76 7.13 -14.74
C ARG A 281 -21.88 8.01 -15.27
N LEU A 282 -21.62 9.32 -15.35
CA LEU A 282 -22.42 10.27 -16.12
C LEU A 282 -21.67 10.67 -17.38
N ARG A 283 -22.28 10.43 -18.53
CA ARG A 283 -21.81 10.91 -19.83
C ARG A 283 -22.84 11.83 -20.45
N TYR A 284 -22.40 12.80 -21.23
CA TYR A 284 -23.30 13.56 -22.10
C TYR A 284 -22.99 13.31 -23.57
N ARG A 285 -24.00 13.56 -24.42
CA ARG A 285 -23.86 13.57 -25.87
C ARG A 285 -24.68 14.70 -26.48
N ARG A 286 -24.04 15.49 -27.33
CA ARG A 286 -24.67 16.55 -28.14
C ARG A 286 -25.34 15.92 -29.36
N ARG A 287 -26.58 16.31 -29.67
CA ARG A 287 -27.35 15.76 -30.81
C ARG A 287 -27.36 16.64 -32.06
N THR A 288 -26.98 17.90 -31.95
CA THR A 288 -27.02 18.86 -33.05
C THR A 288 -25.67 19.51 -33.29
N ARG A 289 -25.44 19.99 -34.52
CA ARG A 289 -24.33 20.87 -34.84
C ARG A 289 -24.73 22.30 -34.45
N GLY A 290 -24.02 22.89 -33.49
CA GLY A 290 -24.28 24.24 -32.97
C GLY A 290 -23.73 24.42 -31.55
N LEU A 291 -23.60 25.68 -31.12
CA LEU A 291 -23.26 26.01 -29.73
C LEU A 291 -24.43 25.59 -28.83
N VAL A 292 -24.18 24.69 -27.89
CA VAL A 292 -25.17 24.31 -26.87
C VAL A 292 -24.68 24.80 -25.52
N THR A 293 -25.34 25.83 -25.01
CA THR A 293 -25.14 26.33 -23.65
C THR A 293 -26.24 25.82 -22.75
N GLY A 294 -25.97 25.80 -21.44
CA GLY A 294 -26.94 25.39 -20.45
C GLY A 294 -26.28 24.90 -19.16
N SER A 295 -27.09 24.38 -18.26
CA SER A 295 -26.61 23.78 -17.03
C SER A 295 -27.30 22.47 -16.68
N TYR A 296 -26.52 21.50 -16.22
CA TYR A 296 -26.99 20.22 -15.70
C TYR A 296 -26.74 20.19 -14.19
N THR A 297 -27.80 20.22 -13.39
CA THR A 297 -27.72 20.21 -11.92
C THR A 297 -28.12 18.84 -11.40
N ILE A 298 -27.29 18.25 -10.54
CA ILE A 298 -27.50 16.98 -9.85
C ILE A 298 -27.60 17.25 -8.36
N GLU A 299 -28.76 17.00 -7.78
CA GLU A 299 -29.01 17.19 -6.35
C GLU A 299 -28.57 15.95 -5.55
N ARG A 300 -28.91 14.75 -6.06
CA ARG A 300 -28.60 13.47 -5.41
C ARG A 300 -28.55 12.35 -6.44
N VAL A 301 -27.76 11.31 -6.18
CA VAL A 301 -27.78 10.06 -6.95
C VAL A 301 -28.25 8.92 -6.06
N GLU A 302 -29.27 8.20 -6.50
CA GLU A 302 -29.76 7.00 -5.82
C GLU A 302 -29.46 5.75 -6.65
N LEU A 303 -29.52 4.60 -5.99
CA LEU A 303 -29.36 3.30 -6.62
C LEU A 303 -30.62 2.47 -6.46
N ALA A 304 -31.24 2.13 -7.58
CA ALA A 304 -32.28 1.10 -7.62
C ALA A 304 -31.62 -0.27 -7.87
N PRO A 305 -31.99 -1.33 -7.14
CA PRO A 305 -31.56 -2.69 -7.49
C PRO A 305 -32.08 -3.04 -8.89
N ARG A 306 -31.25 -3.75 -9.66
CA ARG A 306 -31.67 -4.38 -10.92
C ARG A 306 -32.28 -5.75 -10.66
#